data_AF-A0A941SKF9-F1
#
_entry.id   AF-A0A941SKF9-F1
#
_cell.length_a   1.000
_cell.length_b   1.000
_cell.length_c   1.000
_cell.angle_alpha   90.00
_cell.angle_beta   90.00
_cell.angle_gamma   90.00
#
_symmetry.space_group_name_H-M   'P 1'
#
loop_
_entity.id
_entity.type
_entity.pdbx_description
1 polymer ?
#
loop_
_entity_poly.entity_id
_entity_poly.type
_entity_poly.pdbx_seq_one_letter_code
_entity_poly.pdbx_strand_id
1 'polypeptide(L)'
;MQDIIHAIAAEIGARESQIRAAVDLLDGGATVPFIARYRKEATGGLDDAQLRQLEVRLAYLRELEERRAAVSKAIDEQGLLTDALRAQLAAAQTKQELEDLYLPFKKKRQTRAQIARDAGIAPLADRLFADPALDPFAEAQAFTRPPELLPDGKPGADFSTVAAVLDGVRDILSERWAEDPALVQSLREWLWAEGLLRSTKVDGKNENDPEVAKFRDYFDHAEPIARMPSHRALAVLRGRALEVLDARLAQPELTSSSPSAGAGKSDTPSLAEGRIALHLGWNHQGRAADDLLRKCVAWTWRVKLSLSTERDLFARLREQAEQVAIKVFGDNLRDLLLAAPAGARAVMGLDPGIRTGVKVAVVDATGKLVDTATVYPHEPRRDWEGALATLASLCERHGVQLIAIGNGTASRETDRLAAELIQRIKGAGDAAGATAARAIEKVVVSEAGASVYSASEYASQELPGVD
;
A
#
# COMPACT_ATOMS: atom_id res chain seq x y z
N MET A 1 -28.68 1.09 1.19
CA MET A 1 -28.64 0.21 2.39
C MET A 1 -28.94 -1.24 2.05
N GLN A 2 -30.02 -1.54 1.32
CA GLN A 2 -30.33 -2.93 0.94
C GLN A 2 -29.23 -3.56 0.06
N ASP A 3 -28.69 -2.81 -0.91
CA ASP A 3 -27.58 -3.29 -1.74
C ASP A 3 -26.30 -3.54 -0.94
N ILE A 4 -26.04 -2.71 0.09
CA ILE A 4 -24.92 -2.91 1.02
C ILE A 4 -25.07 -4.23 1.76
N ILE A 5 -26.26 -4.49 2.31
CA ILE A 5 -26.56 -5.74 3.03
C ILE A 5 -26.37 -6.94 2.11
N HIS A 6 -26.86 -6.86 0.88
CA HIS A 6 -26.73 -7.93 -0.11
C HIS A 6 -25.26 -8.21 -0.47
N ALA A 7 -24.47 -7.17 -0.75
CA ALA A 7 -23.05 -7.29 -1.07
C ALA A 7 -22.26 -7.93 0.07
N ILE A 8 -22.45 -7.46 1.30
CA ILE A 8 -21.77 -8.00 2.49
C ILE A 8 -22.18 -9.45 2.75
N ALA A 9 -23.46 -9.79 2.57
CA ALA A 9 -23.96 -11.15 2.73
C ALA A 9 -23.26 -12.13 1.79
N ALA A 10 -23.09 -11.74 0.52
CA ALA A 10 -22.36 -12.53 -0.47
C ALA A 10 -20.86 -12.66 -0.14
N GLU A 11 -20.20 -11.57 0.28
CA GLU A 11 -18.77 -11.54 0.60
C GLU A 11 -18.41 -12.38 1.84
N ILE A 12 -19.30 -12.43 2.84
CA ILE A 12 -19.08 -13.12 4.13
C ILE A 12 -19.65 -14.55 4.11
N GLY A 13 -20.50 -14.88 3.13
CA GLY A 13 -21.20 -16.16 3.07
C GLY A 13 -22.26 -16.30 4.16
N ALA A 14 -23.01 -15.23 4.42
CA ALA A 14 -24.05 -15.16 5.45
C ALA A 14 -25.41 -14.78 4.85
N ARG A 15 -26.50 -14.98 5.61
CA ARG A 15 -27.84 -14.52 5.18
C ARG A 15 -27.99 -13.02 5.39
N GLU A 16 -28.70 -12.34 4.51
CA GLU A 16 -28.97 -10.90 4.61
C GLU A 16 -29.61 -10.51 5.96
N SER A 17 -30.47 -11.38 6.53
CA SER A 17 -31.06 -11.16 7.84
C SER A 17 -30.03 -11.09 8.96
N GLN A 18 -28.95 -11.89 8.86
CA GLN A 18 -27.85 -11.90 9.84
C GLN A 18 -27.03 -10.62 9.73
N ILE A 19 -26.74 -10.19 8.50
CA ILE A 19 -26.02 -8.93 8.23
C ILE A 19 -26.83 -7.76 8.75
N ARG A 20 -28.13 -7.68 8.45
CA ARG A 20 -29.02 -6.62 8.94
C ARG A 20 -29.01 -6.53 10.47
N ALA A 21 -29.20 -7.65 11.17
CA ALA A 21 -29.17 -7.68 12.62
C ALA A 21 -27.82 -7.24 13.20
N ALA A 22 -26.70 -7.64 12.58
CA ALA A 22 -25.37 -7.20 13.00
C ALA A 22 -25.15 -5.71 12.74
N VAL A 23 -25.59 -5.18 11.60
CA VAL A 23 -25.54 -3.73 11.27
C VAL A 23 -26.32 -2.92 12.29
N ASP A 24 -27.56 -3.32 12.62
CA ASP A 24 -28.40 -2.61 13.59
C ASP A 24 -27.74 -2.57 14.98
N LEU A 25 -27.05 -3.66 15.38
CA LEU A 25 -26.31 -3.72 16.64
C LEU A 25 -25.07 -2.79 16.62
N LEU A 26 -24.29 -2.80 15.53
CA LEU A 26 -23.12 -1.94 15.38
C LEU A 26 -23.50 -0.45 15.37
N ASP A 27 -24.57 -0.09 14.64
CA ASP A 27 -25.10 1.28 14.62
C ASP A 27 -25.65 1.70 15.98
N GLY A 28 -26.15 0.74 16.76
CA GLY A 28 -26.54 0.93 18.16
C GLY A 28 -25.36 1.06 19.14
N GLY A 29 -24.11 1.04 18.65
CA GLY A 29 -22.89 1.19 19.44
C GLY A 29 -22.38 -0.10 20.08
N ALA A 30 -22.95 -1.27 19.74
CA ALA A 30 -22.42 -2.54 20.21
C ALA A 30 -21.07 -2.84 19.57
N THR A 31 -20.12 -3.37 20.34
CA THR A 31 -18.80 -3.76 19.82
C THR A 31 -18.84 -5.18 19.25
N VAL A 32 -17.94 -5.49 18.31
CA VAL A 32 -17.82 -6.85 17.74
C VAL A 32 -17.72 -7.94 18.82
N PRO A 33 -16.84 -7.85 19.85
CA PRO A 33 -16.78 -8.87 20.90
C PRO A 33 -18.08 -9.00 21.70
N PHE A 34 -18.81 -7.89 21.89
CA PHE A 34 -20.11 -7.93 22.57
C PHE A 34 -21.15 -8.67 21.73
N ILE A 35 -21.21 -8.40 20.43
CA ILE A 35 -22.15 -9.04 19.51
C ILE A 35 -21.87 -10.54 19.43
N ALA A 36 -20.61 -10.91 19.18
CA ALA A 36 -20.19 -12.30 19.05
C ALA A 36 -20.43 -13.12 20.32
N ARG A 37 -20.36 -12.50 21.50
CA ARG A 37 -20.55 -13.21 22.77
C ARG A 37 -22.00 -13.21 23.26
N TYR A 38 -22.70 -12.08 23.17
CA TYR A 38 -23.99 -11.87 23.85
C TYR A 38 -25.17 -11.66 22.91
N ARG A 39 -24.95 -11.65 21.59
CA ARG A 39 -26.00 -11.47 20.56
C ARG A 39 -25.94 -12.54 19.46
N LYS A 40 -25.40 -13.73 19.77
CA LYS A 40 -25.32 -14.86 18.84
C LYS A 40 -26.67 -15.23 18.23
N GLU A 41 -27.72 -15.28 19.03
CA GLU A 41 -29.06 -15.64 18.54
C GLU A 41 -29.60 -14.60 17.55
N ALA A 42 -29.37 -13.31 17.84
CA ALA A 42 -29.81 -12.22 16.99
C ALA A 42 -29.10 -12.22 15.62
N THR A 43 -27.80 -12.55 15.60
CA THR A 43 -27.01 -12.62 14.35
C THR A 43 -27.02 -14.00 13.71
N GLY A 44 -27.71 -14.99 14.28
CA GLY A 44 -27.70 -16.37 13.80
C GLY A 44 -26.32 -17.04 13.87
N GLY A 45 -25.48 -16.61 14.82
CA GLY A 45 -24.19 -17.24 15.12
C GLY A 45 -22.99 -16.73 14.34
N LEU A 46 -23.01 -15.48 13.84
CA LEU A 46 -21.81 -14.88 13.24
C LEU A 46 -20.64 -14.84 14.24
N ASP A 47 -19.47 -15.27 13.82
CA ASP A 47 -18.25 -15.27 14.64
C ASP A 47 -17.50 -13.93 14.59
N ASP A 48 -16.45 -13.81 15.41
CA ASP A 48 -15.63 -12.60 15.50
C ASP A 48 -15.00 -12.21 14.15
N ALA A 49 -14.56 -13.18 13.35
CA ALA A 49 -13.90 -12.92 12.07
C ALA A 49 -14.90 -12.36 11.05
N GLN A 50 -16.08 -12.98 10.97
CA GLN A 50 -17.18 -12.53 10.12
C GLN A 50 -17.65 -11.12 10.53
N LEU A 51 -17.82 -10.86 11.82
CA LEU A 51 -18.26 -9.55 12.32
C LEU A 51 -17.21 -8.45 12.09
N ARG A 52 -15.92 -8.75 12.19
CA ARG A 52 -14.84 -7.80 11.84
C ARG A 52 -14.83 -7.49 10.34
N GLN A 53 -14.96 -8.51 9.50
CA GLN A 53 -15.05 -8.31 8.05
C GLN A 53 -16.28 -7.46 7.69
N LEU A 54 -17.43 -7.72 8.34
CA LEU A 54 -18.65 -6.95 8.19
C LEU A 54 -18.43 -5.48 8.55
N GLU A 55 -17.85 -5.19 9.72
CA GLU A 55 -17.58 -3.82 10.19
C GLU A 55 -16.76 -3.01 9.18
N VAL A 56 -15.67 -3.59 8.68
CA VAL A 56 -14.79 -2.94 7.69
C VAL A 56 -15.52 -2.74 6.35
N ARG A 57 -16.22 -3.75 5.85
CA ARG A 57 -16.94 -3.66 4.56
C ARG A 57 -18.13 -2.72 4.62
N LEU A 58 -18.84 -2.69 5.75
CA LEU A 58 -19.94 -1.75 5.99
C LEU A 58 -19.45 -0.30 5.91
N ALA A 59 -18.32 0.02 6.55
CA ALA A 59 -17.73 1.35 6.47
C ALA A 59 -17.37 1.73 5.03
N TYR A 60 -16.65 0.86 4.32
CA TYR A 60 -16.27 1.10 2.91
C TYR A 60 -17.48 1.34 2.01
N LEU A 61 -18.50 0.49 2.09
CA LEU A 61 -19.68 0.56 1.23
C LEU A 61 -20.55 1.78 1.55
N ARG A 62 -20.61 2.21 2.82
CA ARG A 62 -21.26 3.48 3.20
C ARG A 62 -20.56 4.68 2.58
N GLU A 63 -19.22 4.73 2.66
CA GLU A 63 -18.45 5.81 2.02
C GLU A 63 -18.62 5.81 0.50
N LEU A 64 -18.71 4.63 -0.13
CA LEU A 64 -18.99 4.51 -1.56
C LEU A 64 -20.37 5.09 -1.90
N GLU A 65 -21.42 4.75 -1.16
CA GLU A 65 -22.78 5.26 -1.40
C GLU A 65 -22.89 6.77 -1.13
N GLU A 66 -22.25 7.28 -0.08
CA GLU A 66 -22.17 8.72 0.17
C GLU A 66 -21.50 9.44 -1.00
N ARG A 67 -20.37 8.91 -1.47
CA ARG A 67 -19.66 9.46 -2.61
C ARG A 67 -20.50 9.39 -3.88
N ARG A 68 -21.23 8.29 -4.12
CA ARG A 68 -22.12 8.10 -5.26
C ARG A 68 -23.22 9.15 -5.30
N ALA A 69 -23.83 9.42 -4.15
CA ALA A 69 -24.83 10.47 -4.01
C ALA A 69 -24.26 11.86 -4.30
N ALA A 70 -23.07 12.17 -3.77
CA ALA A 70 -22.40 13.45 -4.01
C ALA A 70 -22.03 13.65 -5.50
N VAL A 71 -21.50 12.61 -6.15
CA VAL A 71 -21.18 12.62 -7.59
C VAL A 71 -22.44 12.81 -8.42
N SER A 72 -23.49 12.04 -8.15
CA SER A 72 -24.76 12.14 -8.88
C SER A 72 -25.35 13.55 -8.79
N LYS A 73 -25.35 14.14 -7.58
CA LYS A 73 -25.81 15.51 -7.35
C LYS A 73 -24.96 16.53 -8.11
N ALA A 74 -23.63 16.41 -8.09
CA ALA A 74 -22.73 17.34 -8.78
C ALA A 74 -22.90 17.30 -10.31
N ILE A 75 -23.29 16.16 -10.89
CA ILE A 75 -23.57 16.01 -12.32
C ILE A 75 -24.98 16.55 -12.65
N ASP A 76 -25.95 16.29 -11.78
CA ASP A 76 -27.33 16.77 -11.93
C ASP A 76 -27.43 18.31 -11.86
N GLU A 77 -26.64 18.94 -10.98
CA GLU A 77 -26.50 20.41 -10.89
C GLU A 77 -25.96 21.04 -12.20
N GLN A 78 -25.28 20.27 -13.05
CA GLN A 78 -24.82 20.71 -14.37
C GLN A 78 -25.85 20.45 -15.47
N GLY A 79 -26.96 19.76 -15.17
CA GLY A 79 -27.97 19.34 -16.14
C GLY A 79 -27.50 18.22 -17.08
N LEU A 80 -26.43 17.49 -16.71
CA LEU A 80 -25.79 16.48 -17.56
C LEU A 80 -26.08 15.03 -17.12
N LEU A 81 -26.92 14.84 -16.10
CA LEU A 81 -27.25 13.52 -15.56
C LEU A 81 -28.30 12.82 -16.42
N THR A 82 -27.85 12.09 -17.44
CA THR A 82 -28.73 11.24 -18.27
C THR A 82 -29.18 9.98 -17.53
N ASP A 83 -30.28 9.36 -17.95
CA ASP A 83 -30.74 8.08 -17.39
C ASP A 83 -29.72 6.96 -17.55
N ALA A 84 -29.00 6.94 -18.68
CA ALA A 84 -27.92 5.99 -18.93
C ALA A 84 -26.75 6.18 -17.93
N LEU A 85 -26.33 7.42 -17.70
CA LEU A 85 -25.27 7.73 -16.74
C LEU A 85 -25.72 7.45 -15.30
N ARG A 86 -26.98 7.73 -14.97
CA ARG A 86 -27.57 7.37 -13.67
C ARG A 86 -27.52 5.86 -13.42
N ALA A 87 -27.82 5.05 -14.44
CA ALA A 87 -27.71 3.59 -14.34
C ALA A 87 -26.25 3.13 -14.16
N GLN A 88 -25.30 3.73 -14.89
CA GLN A 88 -23.87 3.42 -14.73
C GLN A 88 -23.36 3.80 -13.34
N LEU A 89 -23.72 4.99 -12.85
CA LEU A 89 -23.38 5.44 -11.51
C LEU A 89 -23.99 4.55 -10.44
N ALA A 90 -25.20 4.00 -10.63
CA ALA A 90 -25.78 3.04 -9.70
C ALA A 90 -25.06 1.68 -9.73
N ALA A 91 -24.58 1.25 -10.90
CA ALA A 91 -23.92 -0.04 -11.09
C ALA A 91 -22.44 -0.07 -10.65
N ALA A 92 -21.78 1.08 -10.50
CA ALA A 92 -20.36 1.13 -10.13
C ALA A 92 -20.11 0.47 -8.75
N GLN A 93 -19.23 -0.53 -8.72
CA GLN A 93 -18.99 -1.37 -7.53
C GLN A 93 -17.81 -0.88 -6.70
N THR A 94 -16.95 -0.04 -7.28
CA THR A 94 -15.76 0.49 -6.61
C THR A 94 -15.73 2.01 -6.62
N LYS A 95 -15.03 2.60 -5.65
CA LYS A 95 -14.77 4.05 -5.63
C LYS A 95 -14.03 4.51 -6.89
N GLN A 96 -13.17 3.66 -7.47
CA GLN A 96 -12.42 4.01 -8.67
C GLN A 96 -13.33 4.11 -9.90
N GLU A 97 -14.19 3.12 -10.13
CA GLU A 97 -15.16 3.15 -11.23
C GLU A 97 -16.07 4.39 -11.13
N LEU A 98 -16.48 4.73 -9.91
CA LEU A 98 -17.28 5.92 -9.64
C LEU A 98 -16.52 7.22 -9.98
N GLU A 99 -15.24 7.32 -9.61
CA GLU A 99 -14.41 8.49 -9.96
C GLU A 99 -14.13 8.58 -11.47
N ASP A 100 -13.96 7.44 -12.15
CA ASP A 100 -13.77 7.41 -13.61
C ASP A 100 -15.03 7.94 -14.33
N LEU A 101 -16.23 7.50 -13.91
CA LEU A 101 -17.49 8.03 -14.42
C LEU A 101 -17.68 9.53 -14.11
N TYR A 102 -17.15 10.01 -12.98
CA TYR A 102 -17.23 11.41 -12.59
C TYR A 102 -16.21 12.32 -13.29
N LEU A 103 -15.10 11.75 -13.78
CA LEU A 103 -13.94 12.49 -14.29
C LEU A 103 -14.28 13.53 -15.38
N PRO A 104 -15.19 13.28 -16.34
CA PRO A 104 -15.59 14.28 -17.35
C PRO A 104 -16.29 15.51 -16.76
N PHE A 105 -16.98 15.36 -15.61
CA PHE A 105 -17.85 16.37 -15.00
C PHE A 105 -17.17 17.16 -13.88
N LYS A 106 -15.97 16.73 -13.48
CA LYS A 106 -15.22 17.37 -12.40
C LYS A 106 -14.73 18.74 -12.85
N LYS A 107 -14.99 19.79 -12.05
CA LYS A 107 -14.47 21.15 -12.30
C LYS A 107 -12.94 21.12 -12.34
N LYS A 108 -12.35 21.50 -13.47
CA LYS A 108 -10.89 21.48 -13.72
C LYS A 108 -10.32 22.89 -13.72
N ARG A 109 -9.02 22.99 -13.39
CA ARG A 109 -8.22 24.16 -13.75
C ARG A 109 -8.23 24.30 -15.28
N GLN A 110 -8.00 25.50 -15.79
CA GLN A 110 -7.95 25.79 -17.22
C GLN A 110 -6.88 24.89 -17.90
N THR A 111 -7.33 23.82 -18.58
CA THR A 111 -6.45 22.87 -19.30
C THR A 111 -6.18 23.39 -20.71
N ARG A 112 -5.12 22.90 -21.37
CA ARG A 112 -4.86 23.26 -22.78
C ARG A 112 -6.03 22.89 -23.71
N ALA A 113 -6.68 21.76 -23.43
CA ALA A 113 -7.89 21.36 -24.13
C ALA A 113 -9.04 22.35 -23.88
N GLN A 114 -9.25 22.79 -22.63
CA GLN A 114 -10.27 23.78 -22.31
C GLN A 114 -9.98 25.12 -23.00
N ILE A 115 -8.74 25.60 -22.98
CA ILE A 115 -8.30 26.80 -23.70
C ILE A 115 -8.63 26.69 -25.19
N ALA A 116 -8.36 25.53 -25.81
CA ALA A 116 -8.70 25.28 -27.20
C ALA A 116 -10.22 25.22 -27.45
N ARG A 117 -11.02 24.67 -26.51
CA ARG A 117 -12.49 24.68 -26.59
C ARG A 117 -13.04 26.11 -26.50
N ASP A 118 -12.53 26.91 -25.57
CA ASP A 118 -12.91 28.31 -25.38
C ASP A 118 -12.54 29.15 -26.62
N ALA A 119 -11.43 28.80 -27.27
CA ALA A 119 -11.03 29.34 -28.58
C ALA A 119 -11.83 28.77 -29.76
N GLY A 120 -12.88 27.98 -29.53
CA GLY A 120 -13.78 27.48 -30.57
C GLY A 120 -13.19 26.41 -31.49
N ILE A 121 -12.15 25.68 -31.06
CA ILE A 121 -11.47 24.65 -31.88
C ILE A 121 -12.19 23.29 -31.82
N ALA A 122 -13.10 23.08 -30.85
CA ALA A 122 -13.81 21.80 -30.69
C ALA A 122 -14.50 21.29 -31.97
N PRO A 123 -15.23 22.12 -32.75
CA PRO A 123 -15.84 21.67 -34.00
C PRO A 123 -14.82 21.18 -35.04
N LEU A 124 -13.60 21.72 -35.07
CA LEU A 124 -12.54 21.22 -35.94
C LEU A 124 -12.08 19.82 -35.51
N ALA A 125 -11.89 19.61 -34.21
CA ALA A 125 -11.51 18.31 -33.67
C ALA A 125 -12.55 17.23 -33.99
N ASP A 126 -13.84 17.57 -33.85
CA ASP A 126 -14.95 16.66 -34.18
C ASP A 126 -14.98 16.31 -35.67
N ARG A 127 -14.83 17.31 -36.56
CA ARG A 127 -14.82 17.09 -38.02
C ARG A 127 -13.65 16.22 -38.47
N LEU A 128 -12.44 16.51 -38.01
CA LEU A 128 -11.24 15.77 -38.41
C LEU A 128 -11.24 14.32 -37.90
N PHE A 129 -11.85 14.05 -36.74
CA PHE A 129 -12.01 12.69 -36.24
C PHE A 129 -13.13 11.93 -36.97
N ALA A 130 -14.25 12.59 -37.27
CA ALA A 130 -15.39 11.97 -37.95
C ALA A 130 -15.09 11.66 -39.42
N ASP A 131 -14.34 12.53 -40.12
CA ASP A 131 -13.92 12.32 -41.50
C ASP A 131 -12.40 12.43 -41.64
N PRO A 132 -11.66 11.32 -41.52
CA PRO A 132 -10.21 11.32 -41.66
C PRO A 132 -9.70 11.64 -43.08
N ALA A 133 -10.58 11.76 -44.09
CA ALA A 133 -10.18 12.15 -45.44
C ALA A 133 -9.92 13.66 -45.59
N LEU A 134 -10.38 14.48 -44.64
CA LEU A 134 -10.16 15.92 -44.63
C LEU A 134 -8.68 16.25 -44.41
N ASP A 135 -8.17 17.27 -45.10
CA ASP A 135 -6.82 17.80 -44.87
C ASP A 135 -6.78 18.68 -43.61
N PRO A 136 -6.07 18.26 -42.54
CA PRO A 136 -6.01 19.03 -41.31
C PRO A 136 -5.42 20.42 -41.50
N PHE A 137 -4.45 20.59 -42.40
CA PHE A 137 -3.79 21.88 -42.59
C PHE A 137 -4.72 22.87 -43.27
N ALA A 138 -5.51 22.43 -44.25
CA ALA A 138 -6.52 23.26 -44.90
C ALA A 138 -7.66 23.62 -43.92
N GLU A 139 -8.20 22.63 -43.22
CA GLU A 139 -9.33 22.83 -42.30
C GLU A 139 -8.98 23.71 -41.10
N ALA A 140 -7.74 23.64 -40.60
CA ALA A 140 -7.29 24.44 -39.46
C ALA A 140 -7.11 25.93 -39.77
N GLN A 141 -6.97 26.33 -41.03
CA GLN A 141 -6.80 27.76 -41.40
C GLN A 141 -7.98 28.61 -40.91
N ALA A 142 -9.20 28.09 -41.04
CA ALA A 142 -10.43 28.78 -40.62
C ALA A 142 -10.54 28.99 -39.10
N PHE A 143 -9.70 28.32 -38.32
CA PHE A 143 -9.70 28.36 -36.84
C PHE A 143 -8.51 29.17 -36.29
N THR A 144 -7.66 29.74 -37.15
CA THR A 144 -6.58 30.61 -36.70
C THR A 144 -7.12 31.91 -36.14
N ARG A 145 -6.52 32.39 -35.04
CA ARG A 145 -6.93 33.62 -34.35
C ARG A 145 -5.72 34.41 -33.89
N PRO A 146 -5.78 35.75 -33.87
CA PRO A 146 -4.71 36.56 -33.31
C PRO A 146 -4.38 36.14 -31.87
N PRO A 147 -3.12 36.26 -31.42
CA PRO A 147 -2.74 35.95 -30.05
C PRO A 147 -3.60 36.74 -29.06
N GLU A 148 -4.17 36.05 -28.08
CA GLU A 148 -4.91 36.70 -27.01
C GLU A 148 -3.95 37.44 -26.08
N LEU A 149 -4.36 38.62 -25.61
CA LEU A 149 -3.66 39.35 -24.54
C LEU A 149 -4.58 39.37 -23.32
N LEU A 150 -4.06 38.90 -22.20
CA LEU A 150 -4.77 38.96 -20.94
C LEU A 150 -4.87 40.41 -20.44
N PRO A 151 -5.87 40.74 -19.59
CA PRO A 151 -6.06 42.10 -19.07
C PRO A 151 -4.84 42.68 -18.31
N ASP A 152 -3.94 41.81 -17.85
CA ASP A 152 -2.69 42.17 -17.17
C ASP A 152 -1.49 42.33 -18.13
N GLY A 153 -1.73 42.30 -19.44
CA GLY A 153 -0.71 42.47 -20.49
C GLY A 153 0.12 41.22 -20.78
N LYS A 154 -0.18 40.08 -20.14
CA LYS A 154 0.52 38.81 -20.43
C LYS A 154 -0.02 38.14 -21.70
N PRO A 155 0.80 37.37 -22.43
CA PRO A 155 0.33 36.51 -23.51
C PRO A 155 -0.71 35.52 -22.99
N GLY A 156 -1.89 35.52 -23.61
CA GLY A 156 -2.97 34.56 -23.40
C GLY A 156 -2.83 33.34 -24.32
N ALA A 157 -3.95 32.76 -24.73
CA ALA A 157 -3.95 31.66 -25.68
C ALA A 157 -3.42 32.11 -27.05
N ASP A 158 -2.52 31.32 -27.64
CA ASP A 158 -1.98 31.58 -28.99
C ASP A 158 -2.43 30.49 -29.96
N PHE A 159 -3.33 30.86 -30.87
CA PHE A 159 -3.79 30.05 -31.99
C PHE A 159 -3.56 30.78 -33.33
N SER A 160 -2.51 31.60 -33.40
CA SER A 160 -2.17 32.41 -34.58
C SER A 160 -1.65 31.62 -35.77
N THR A 161 -1.27 30.36 -35.55
CA THR A 161 -0.74 29.48 -36.60
C THR A 161 -1.56 28.21 -36.72
N VAL A 162 -1.57 27.63 -37.92
CA VAL A 162 -2.20 26.32 -38.20
C VAL A 162 -1.65 25.24 -37.26
N ALA A 163 -0.34 25.24 -37.00
CA ALA A 163 0.28 24.27 -36.09
C ALA A 163 -0.29 24.38 -34.66
N ALA A 164 -0.45 25.60 -34.13
CA ALA A 164 -1.02 25.82 -32.81
C ALA A 164 -2.50 25.37 -32.72
N VAL A 165 -3.28 25.59 -33.78
CA VAL A 165 -4.66 25.09 -33.89
C VAL A 165 -4.69 23.56 -33.85
N LEU A 166 -3.82 22.89 -34.60
CA LEU A 166 -3.72 21.43 -34.62
C LEU A 166 -3.22 20.84 -33.29
N ASP A 167 -2.35 21.54 -32.57
CA ASP A 167 -2.01 21.20 -31.18
C ASP A 167 -3.22 21.31 -30.25
N GLY A 168 -4.07 22.33 -30.46
CA GLY A 168 -5.37 22.46 -29.78
C GLY A 168 -6.30 21.28 -30.08
N VAL A 169 -6.40 20.85 -31.35
CA VAL A 169 -7.16 19.65 -31.74
C VAL A 169 -6.62 18.42 -31.00
N ARG A 170 -5.30 18.22 -30.99
CA ARG A 170 -4.65 17.11 -30.26
C ARG A 170 -5.03 17.12 -28.79
N ASP A 171 -4.92 18.27 -28.13
CA ASP A 171 -5.20 18.38 -26.70
C ASP A 171 -6.68 18.12 -26.39
N ILE A 172 -7.61 18.60 -27.23
CA ILE A 172 -9.05 18.33 -27.10
C ILE A 172 -9.36 16.83 -27.23
N LEU A 173 -8.89 16.19 -28.31
CA LEU A 173 -9.14 14.77 -28.56
C LEU A 173 -8.49 13.90 -27.48
N SER A 174 -7.26 14.21 -27.10
CA SER A 174 -6.54 13.42 -26.11
C SER A 174 -7.14 13.51 -24.71
N GLU A 175 -7.65 14.69 -24.32
CA GLU A 175 -8.38 14.83 -23.06
C GLU A 175 -9.70 14.06 -23.11
N ARG A 176 -10.45 14.17 -24.22
CA ARG A 176 -11.73 13.44 -24.38
C ARG A 176 -11.54 11.93 -24.24
N TRP A 177 -10.54 11.36 -24.93
CA TRP A 177 -10.31 9.92 -24.89
C TRP A 177 -9.72 9.47 -23.56
N ALA A 178 -8.86 10.27 -22.92
CA ALA A 178 -8.33 9.94 -21.60
C ALA A 178 -9.36 9.98 -20.47
N GLU A 179 -10.54 10.53 -20.74
CA GLU A 179 -11.65 10.64 -19.79
C GLU A 179 -12.82 9.71 -20.16
N ASP A 180 -12.68 8.89 -21.19
CA ASP A 180 -13.63 7.83 -21.52
C ASP A 180 -13.50 6.68 -20.48
N PRO A 181 -14.51 6.47 -19.62
CA PRO A 181 -14.43 5.48 -18.55
C PRO A 181 -14.22 4.05 -19.08
N ALA A 182 -14.80 3.72 -20.24
CA ALA A 182 -14.69 2.39 -20.82
C ALA A 182 -13.26 2.14 -21.34
N LEU A 183 -12.63 3.15 -21.94
CA LEU A 183 -11.24 3.05 -22.38
C LEU A 183 -10.28 2.93 -21.18
N VAL A 184 -10.43 3.81 -20.18
CA VAL A 184 -9.60 3.82 -18.98
C VAL A 184 -9.66 2.46 -18.27
N GLN A 185 -10.87 1.94 -18.05
CA GLN A 185 -11.04 0.67 -17.36
C GLN A 185 -10.47 -0.51 -18.18
N SER A 186 -10.69 -0.52 -19.50
CA SER A 186 -10.14 -1.55 -20.40
C SER A 186 -8.61 -1.60 -20.37
N LEU A 187 -7.95 -0.43 -20.41
CA LEU A 187 -6.49 -0.35 -20.33
C LEU A 187 -5.97 -0.73 -18.95
N ARG A 188 -6.64 -0.31 -17.89
CA ARG A 188 -6.27 -0.63 -16.50
C ARG A 188 -6.31 -2.14 -16.25
N GLU A 189 -7.42 -2.81 -16.61
CA GLU A 189 -7.55 -4.25 -16.39
C GLU A 189 -6.60 -5.07 -17.26
N TRP A 190 -6.34 -4.62 -18.49
CA TRP A 190 -5.31 -5.24 -19.32
C TRP A 190 -3.91 -5.14 -18.72
N LEU A 191 -3.48 -3.94 -18.32
CA LEU A 191 -2.16 -3.75 -17.72
C LEU A 191 -2.04 -4.38 -16.34
N TRP A 192 -3.15 -4.53 -15.62
CA TRP A 192 -3.15 -5.33 -14.41
C TRP A 192 -2.89 -6.80 -14.73
N ALA A 193 -3.61 -7.36 -15.71
CA ALA A 193 -3.50 -8.78 -16.06
C ALA A 193 -2.16 -9.15 -16.72
N GLU A 194 -1.63 -8.29 -17.58
CA GLU A 194 -0.49 -8.60 -18.46
C GLU A 194 0.71 -7.66 -18.29
N GLY A 195 0.55 -6.51 -17.62
CA GLY A 195 1.62 -5.55 -17.44
C GLY A 195 2.71 -6.03 -16.48
N LEU A 196 3.90 -5.47 -16.67
CA LEU A 196 5.07 -5.75 -15.85
C LEU A 196 5.36 -4.55 -14.95
N LEU A 197 5.63 -4.80 -13.67
CA LEU A 197 6.34 -3.84 -12.85
C LEU A 197 7.83 -3.99 -13.18
N ARG A 198 8.47 -2.91 -13.66
CA ARG A 198 9.91 -2.86 -13.91
C ARG A 198 10.56 -1.90 -12.92
N SER A 199 11.60 -2.35 -12.25
CA SER A 199 12.39 -1.60 -11.27
C SER A 199 13.83 -1.52 -11.73
N THR A 200 14.40 -0.32 -11.72
CA THR A 200 15.81 -0.07 -12.00
C THR A 200 16.44 0.79 -10.92
N LYS A 201 17.74 0.64 -10.66
CA LYS A 201 18.46 1.58 -9.78
C LYS A 201 18.43 2.99 -10.35
N VAL A 202 18.25 4.00 -9.50
CA VAL A 202 18.41 5.40 -9.89
C VAL A 202 19.88 5.72 -10.12
N ASP A 203 20.19 6.40 -11.23
CA ASP A 203 21.54 6.85 -11.56
C ASP A 203 22.12 7.74 -10.44
N GLY A 204 23.40 7.53 -10.12
CA GLY A 204 24.10 8.28 -9.07
C GLY A 204 23.97 7.70 -7.65
N LYS A 205 23.18 6.65 -7.42
CA LYS A 205 23.16 5.93 -6.14
C LYS A 205 24.29 4.90 -6.06
N ASN A 206 25.07 4.96 -4.99
CA ASN A 206 26.18 4.03 -4.73
C ASN A 206 25.66 2.69 -4.20
N GLU A 207 25.87 1.61 -4.96
CA GLU A 207 25.41 0.25 -4.62
C GLU A 207 26.13 -0.41 -3.44
N ASN A 208 27.24 0.18 -3.00
CA ASN A 208 28.01 -0.28 -1.84
C ASN A 208 27.61 0.43 -0.55
N ASP A 209 26.78 1.47 -0.62
CA ASP A 209 26.15 2.05 0.57
C ASP A 209 25.17 1.02 1.16
N PRO A 210 25.26 0.65 2.46
CA PRO A 210 24.32 -0.27 3.11
C PRO A 210 22.85 0.09 2.90
N GLU A 211 22.51 1.39 2.86
CA GLU A 211 21.14 1.86 2.67
C GLU A 211 20.62 1.64 1.25
N VAL A 212 21.51 1.55 0.27
CA VAL A 212 21.19 1.27 -1.14
C VAL A 212 21.28 -0.23 -1.43
N ALA A 213 22.29 -0.90 -0.88
CA ALA A 213 22.57 -2.32 -1.05
C ALA A 213 21.40 -3.22 -0.62
N LYS A 214 20.56 -2.78 0.33
CA LYS A 214 19.34 -3.50 0.75
C LYS A 214 18.30 -3.68 -0.37
N PHE A 215 18.41 -2.95 -1.47
CA PHE A 215 17.53 -3.04 -2.64
C PHE A 215 18.20 -3.70 -3.86
N ARG A 216 19.37 -4.33 -3.67
CA ARG A 216 20.17 -4.89 -4.77
C ARG A 216 19.42 -5.85 -5.68
N ASP A 217 18.54 -6.67 -5.11
CA ASP A 217 17.71 -7.62 -5.85
C ASP A 217 16.72 -6.94 -6.82
N TYR A 218 16.53 -5.62 -6.70
CA TYR A 218 15.58 -4.82 -7.47
C TYR A 218 16.24 -3.77 -8.38
N PHE A 219 17.57 -3.80 -8.56
CA PHE A 219 18.30 -2.85 -9.41
C PHE A 219 18.09 -3.05 -10.92
N ASP A 220 17.74 -4.26 -11.34
CA ASP A 220 17.26 -4.58 -12.68
C ASP A 220 16.29 -5.76 -12.55
N HIS A 221 15.04 -5.43 -12.25
CA HIS A 221 14.00 -6.40 -11.95
C HIS A 221 12.74 -6.12 -12.74
N ALA A 222 12.11 -7.17 -13.27
CA ALA A 222 10.82 -7.08 -13.94
C ALA A 222 9.97 -8.30 -13.62
N GLU A 223 8.71 -8.09 -13.24
CA GLU A 223 7.76 -9.19 -13.02
C GLU A 223 6.31 -8.75 -13.26
N PRO A 224 5.37 -9.70 -13.50
CA PRO A 224 3.95 -9.38 -13.67
C PRO A 224 3.35 -8.68 -12.44
N ILE A 225 2.77 -7.50 -12.65
CA ILE A 225 2.32 -6.63 -11.55
C ILE A 225 1.26 -7.30 -10.67
N ALA A 226 0.27 -7.97 -11.25
CA ALA A 226 -0.81 -8.63 -10.52
C ALA A 226 -0.37 -9.88 -9.72
N ARG A 227 0.82 -10.43 -10.00
CA ARG A 227 1.33 -11.66 -9.35
C ARG A 227 2.51 -11.38 -8.42
N MET A 228 2.86 -10.11 -8.24
CA MET A 228 3.98 -9.72 -7.38
C MET A 228 3.65 -10.00 -5.90
N PRO A 229 4.45 -10.81 -5.20
CA PRO A 229 4.26 -11.08 -3.77
C PRO A 229 4.34 -9.80 -2.92
N SER A 230 3.53 -9.74 -1.85
CA SER A 230 3.41 -8.57 -0.95
C SER A 230 4.77 -8.02 -0.49
N HIS A 231 5.68 -8.86 0.01
CA HIS A 231 6.97 -8.40 0.51
C HIS A 231 7.86 -7.76 -0.58
N ARG A 232 7.82 -8.27 -1.82
CA ARG A 232 8.59 -7.69 -2.94
C ARG A 232 7.96 -6.39 -3.42
N ALA A 233 6.63 -6.34 -3.51
CA ALA A 233 5.90 -5.12 -3.85
C ALA A 233 6.22 -3.99 -2.86
N LEU A 234 6.15 -4.27 -1.56
CA LEU A 234 6.50 -3.28 -0.52
C LEU A 234 7.97 -2.88 -0.55
N ALA A 235 8.90 -3.81 -0.83
CA ALA A 235 10.32 -3.50 -0.96
C ALA A 235 10.60 -2.55 -2.13
N VAL A 236 10.03 -2.83 -3.32
CA VAL A 236 10.19 -1.98 -4.49
C VAL A 236 9.54 -0.61 -4.30
N LEU A 237 8.32 -0.56 -3.76
CA LEU A 237 7.63 0.71 -3.48
C LEU A 237 8.37 1.55 -2.43
N ARG A 238 8.99 0.91 -1.43
CA ARG A 238 9.87 1.57 -0.46
C ARG A 238 11.13 2.12 -1.15
N GLY A 239 11.77 1.33 -2.01
CA GLY A 239 12.93 1.78 -2.77
C GLY A 239 12.62 2.97 -3.70
N ARG A 240 11.42 2.98 -4.30
CA ARG A 240 10.89 4.12 -5.08
C ARG A 240 10.70 5.35 -4.20
N ALA A 241 10.06 5.21 -3.03
CA ALA A 241 9.82 6.31 -2.11
C ALA A 241 11.11 6.93 -1.54
N LEU A 242 12.17 6.14 -1.39
CA LEU A 242 13.51 6.59 -0.98
C LEU A 242 14.38 7.07 -2.15
N GLU A 243 13.82 7.14 -3.37
CA GLU A 243 14.51 7.54 -4.60
C GLU A 243 15.76 6.68 -4.90
N VAL A 244 15.80 5.44 -4.41
CA VAL A 244 16.86 4.47 -4.71
C VAL A 244 16.55 3.69 -5.97
N LEU A 245 15.27 3.40 -6.19
CA LEU A 245 14.74 2.69 -7.35
C LEU A 245 13.83 3.61 -8.17
N ASP A 246 13.88 3.48 -9.49
CA ASP A 246 12.84 3.94 -10.39
C ASP A 246 11.96 2.74 -10.75
N ALA A 247 10.70 2.77 -10.33
CA ALA A 247 9.74 1.71 -10.57
C ALA A 247 8.63 2.21 -11.48
N ARG A 248 8.45 1.53 -12.62
CA ARG A 248 7.53 1.91 -13.69
C ARG A 248 6.64 0.75 -14.13
N LEU A 249 5.47 1.09 -14.66
CA LEU A 249 4.61 0.13 -15.34
C LEU A 249 5.07 -0.02 -16.81
N ALA A 250 5.45 -1.23 -17.18
CA ALA A 250 5.77 -1.60 -18.54
C ALA A 250 4.62 -2.38 -19.18
N GLN A 251 4.40 -2.15 -20.47
CA GLN A 251 3.48 -2.95 -21.28
C GLN A 251 4.02 -4.38 -21.41
N PRO A 252 3.15 -5.39 -21.61
CA PRO A 252 3.61 -6.72 -21.95
C PRO A 252 4.49 -6.68 -23.21
N GLU A 253 5.61 -7.38 -23.17
CA GLU A 253 6.47 -7.50 -24.34
C GLU A 253 5.74 -8.35 -25.40
N LEU A 254 5.61 -7.81 -26.61
CA LEU A 254 5.26 -8.63 -27.77
C LEU A 254 6.35 -9.69 -27.91
N THR A 255 6.00 -10.96 -27.84
CA THR A 255 6.89 -12.07 -28.21
C THR A 255 7.11 -12.05 -29.73
N SER A 256 7.70 -10.97 -30.24
CA SER A 256 8.28 -10.91 -31.57
C SER A 256 9.76 -11.20 -31.40
N SER A 257 10.21 -12.31 -31.97
CA SER A 257 11.61 -12.68 -32.14
C SER A 257 12.39 -11.59 -32.88
N SER A 258 12.86 -10.59 -32.15
CA SER A 258 13.99 -9.72 -32.49
C SER A 258 14.36 -8.89 -31.27
N PRO A 259 15.57 -9.03 -30.72
CA PRO A 259 16.02 -8.22 -29.60
C PRO A 259 16.37 -6.82 -30.10
N SER A 260 15.52 -5.83 -29.82
CA SER A 260 15.92 -4.43 -29.86
C SER A 260 15.99 -3.92 -28.43
N ALA A 261 17.20 -4.04 -27.88
CA ALA A 261 17.63 -3.24 -26.76
C ALA A 261 17.74 -1.78 -27.22
N GLY A 262 16.98 -0.88 -26.59
CA GLY A 262 17.16 0.56 -26.78
C GLY A 262 15.87 1.35 -26.61
N ALA A 263 15.84 2.24 -25.63
CA ALA A 263 14.90 3.34 -25.50
C ALA A 263 15.10 4.37 -26.64
N GLY A 264 14.85 3.95 -27.87
CA GLY A 264 14.86 4.77 -29.09
C GLY A 264 13.44 4.84 -29.67
N LYS A 265 13.07 6.00 -30.20
CA LYS A 265 11.78 6.26 -30.87
C LYS A 265 11.57 5.26 -32.02
N SER A 266 10.95 4.12 -31.76
CA SER A 266 10.46 3.25 -32.82
C SER A 266 9.18 3.88 -33.37
N ASP A 267 9.08 4.04 -34.68
CA ASP A 267 7.88 4.53 -35.40
C ASP A 267 6.70 3.54 -35.33
N THR A 268 6.91 2.40 -34.66
CA THR A 268 5.92 1.36 -34.40
C THR A 268 4.99 1.80 -33.25
N PRO A 269 3.66 1.82 -33.47
CA PRO A 269 2.70 2.09 -32.41
C PRO A 269 2.83 1.09 -31.26
N SER A 270 2.75 1.57 -30.02
CA SER A 270 2.74 0.68 -28.86
C SER A 270 1.42 -0.13 -28.75
N LEU A 271 1.40 -1.22 -27.98
CA LEU A 271 0.19 -2.03 -27.79
C LEU A 271 -0.96 -1.19 -27.20
N ALA A 272 -0.64 -0.30 -26.26
CA ALA A 272 -1.60 0.62 -25.68
C ALA A 272 -2.20 1.57 -26.72
N GLU A 273 -1.38 2.11 -27.63
CA GLU A 273 -1.85 2.94 -28.75
C GLU A 273 -2.77 2.14 -29.68
N GLY A 274 -2.45 0.89 -29.97
CA GLY A 274 -3.31 -0.01 -30.74
C GLY A 274 -4.66 -0.26 -30.07
N ARG A 275 -4.67 -0.49 -28.76
CA ARG A 275 -5.91 -0.65 -27.97
C ARG A 275 -6.77 0.60 -27.94
N ILE A 276 -6.15 1.78 -27.81
CA ILE A 276 -6.85 3.07 -27.91
C ILE A 276 -7.46 3.22 -29.31
N ALA A 277 -6.69 2.97 -30.37
CA ALA A 277 -7.19 3.05 -31.74
C ALA A 277 -8.40 2.13 -32.00
N LEU A 278 -8.33 0.88 -31.51
CA LEU A 278 -9.44 -0.09 -31.60
C LEU A 278 -10.69 0.39 -30.86
N HIS A 279 -10.53 0.91 -29.63
CA HIS A 279 -11.63 1.46 -28.84
C HIS A 279 -12.31 2.64 -29.57
N LEU A 280 -11.51 3.48 -30.23
CA LEU A 280 -11.98 4.62 -31.00
C LEU A 280 -12.59 4.25 -32.36
N GLY A 281 -12.51 2.98 -32.78
CA GLY A 281 -12.92 2.56 -34.12
C GLY A 281 -12.08 3.16 -35.25
N TRP A 282 -10.87 3.63 -34.92
CA TRP A 282 -9.95 4.26 -35.88
C TRP A 282 -8.80 3.30 -36.24
N ASN A 283 -8.40 3.32 -37.50
CA ASN A 283 -7.18 2.68 -38.00
C ASN A 283 -6.50 3.61 -39.01
N HIS A 284 -5.17 3.52 -39.14
CA HIS A 284 -4.43 4.36 -40.07
C HIS A 284 -4.45 3.73 -41.47
N GLN A 285 -5.08 4.41 -42.44
CA GLN A 285 -5.22 3.97 -43.83
C GLN A 285 -4.45 4.86 -44.82
N GLY A 286 -3.63 5.79 -44.30
CA GLY A 286 -2.94 6.79 -45.12
C GLY A 286 -3.83 7.93 -45.61
N ARG A 287 -4.97 8.20 -44.95
CA ARG A 287 -5.83 9.35 -45.25
C ARG A 287 -5.22 10.64 -44.70
N ALA A 288 -5.69 11.79 -45.20
CA ALA A 288 -5.07 13.09 -44.94
C ALA A 288 -4.97 13.45 -43.44
N ALA A 289 -5.97 13.10 -42.61
CA ALA A 289 -5.93 13.35 -41.18
C ALA A 289 -5.28 12.23 -40.34
N ASP A 290 -4.99 11.06 -40.93
CA ASP A 290 -4.57 9.88 -40.16
C ASP A 290 -3.26 10.10 -39.39
N ASP A 291 -2.32 10.90 -39.92
CA ASP A 291 -1.08 11.23 -39.21
C ASP A 291 -1.31 12.14 -38.00
N LEU A 292 -2.27 13.07 -38.08
CA LEU A 292 -2.68 13.88 -36.94
C LEU A 292 -3.37 12.99 -35.89
N LEU A 293 -4.29 12.13 -36.31
CA LEU A 293 -5.02 11.23 -35.42
C LEU A 293 -4.08 10.24 -34.72
N ARG A 294 -3.09 9.68 -35.44
CA ARG A 294 -2.02 8.86 -34.85
C ARG A 294 -1.27 9.63 -33.76
N LYS A 295 -0.91 10.89 -34.00
CA LYS A 295 -0.26 11.75 -32.99
C LYS A 295 -1.16 11.99 -31.79
N CYS A 296 -2.47 12.17 -31.99
CA CYS A 296 -3.43 12.31 -30.90
C CYS A 296 -3.51 11.04 -30.06
N VAL A 297 -3.56 9.86 -30.68
CA VAL A 297 -3.60 8.56 -29.98
C VAL A 297 -2.32 8.35 -29.15
N ALA A 298 -1.16 8.59 -29.76
CA ALA A 298 0.13 8.52 -29.08
C ALA A 298 0.22 9.51 -27.91
N TRP A 299 -0.29 10.73 -28.07
CA TRP A 299 -0.33 11.73 -27.00
C TRP A 299 -1.26 11.32 -25.85
N THR A 300 -2.43 10.79 -26.18
CA THR A 300 -3.40 10.25 -25.22
C THR A 300 -2.77 9.20 -24.34
N TRP A 301 -2.05 8.24 -24.94
CA TRP A 301 -1.32 7.24 -24.17
C TRP A 301 -0.20 7.88 -23.34
N ARG A 302 0.76 8.53 -23.99
CA ARG A 302 2.06 8.87 -23.39
C ARG A 302 1.97 9.99 -22.36
N VAL A 303 1.02 10.91 -22.52
CA VAL A 303 0.93 12.13 -21.70
C VAL A 303 -0.23 12.05 -20.71
N LYS A 304 -1.30 11.31 -21.02
CA LYS A 304 -2.50 11.25 -20.16
C LYS A 304 -2.66 9.89 -19.47
N LEU A 305 -2.79 8.81 -20.25
CA LEU A 305 -3.22 7.51 -19.73
C LEU A 305 -2.11 6.68 -19.09
N SER A 306 -0.87 6.74 -19.58
CA SER A 306 0.24 5.93 -19.06
C SER A 306 0.53 6.24 -17.58
N LEU A 307 0.70 7.52 -17.25
CA LEU A 307 1.03 7.98 -15.90
C LEU A 307 -0.13 7.80 -14.92
N SER A 308 -1.35 8.07 -15.37
CA SER A 308 -2.53 7.87 -14.53
C SER A 308 -2.77 6.39 -14.25
N THR A 309 -2.68 5.53 -15.26
CA THR A 309 -2.83 4.08 -15.09
C THR A 309 -1.70 3.49 -14.24
N GLU A 310 -0.44 3.93 -14.41
CA GLU A 310 0.66 3.50 -13.54
C GLU A 310 0.36 3.80 -12.07
N ARG A 311 -0.03 5.05 -11.78
CA ARG A 311 -0.36 5.47 -10.40
C ARG A 311 -1.50 4.64 -9.82
N ASP A 312 -2.57 4.45 -10.58
CA ASP A 312 -3.74 3.70 -10.14
C ASP A 312 -3.39 2.23 -9.85
N LEU A 313 -2.62 1.58 -10.74
CA LEU A 313 -2.21 0.18 -10.54
C LEU A 313 -1.17 0.01 -9.43
N PHE A 314 -0.29 0.98 -9.21
CA PHE A 314 0.64 0.96 -8.09
C PHE A 314 -0.07 1.16 -6.76
N ALA A 315 -1.10 2.01 -6.71
CA ALA A 315 -1.96 2.15 -5.55
C ALA A 315 -2.69 0.82 -5.24
N ARG A 316 -3.28 0.18 -6.27
CA ARG A 316 -3.91 -1.15 -6.14
C ARG A 316 -2.93 -2.21 -5.63
N LEU A 317 -1.73 -2.29 -6.21
CA LEU A 317 -0.69 -3.22 -5.77
C LEU A 317 -0.29 -2.96 -4.31
N ARG A 318 -0.10 -1.68 -3.95
CA ARG A 318 0.25 -1.28 -2.59
C ARG A 318 -0.81 -1.70 -1.58
N GLU A 319 -2.07 -1.38 -1.84
CA GLU A 319 -3.18 -1.71 -0.96
C GLU A 319 -3.27 -3.22 -0.73
N GLN A 320 -3.19 -4.03 -1.80
CA GLN A 320 -3.18 -5.49 -1.70
C GLN A 320 -1.96 -6.01 -0.91
N ALA A 321 -0.78 -5.45 -1.14
CA ALA A 321 0.44 -5.85 -0.45
C ALA A 321 0.39 -5.49 1.05
N GLU A 322 -0.11 -4.30 1.39
CA GLU A 322 -0.28 -3.83 2.76
C GLU A 322 -1.30 -4.68 3.52
N GLN A 323 -2.44 -5.04 2.89
CA GLN A 323 -3.44 -5.91 3.51
C GLN A 323 -2.84 -7.26 3.94
N VAL A 324 -2.04 -7.89 3.09
CA VAL A 324 -1.36 -9.15 3.42
C VAL A 324 -0.36 -8.97 4.55
N ALA A 325 0.47 -7.92 4.51
CA ALA A 325 1.46 -7.64 5.54
C ALA A 325 0.81 -7.34 6.90
N ILE A 326 -0.22 -6.50 6.92
CA ILE A 326 -0.98 -6.16 8.13
C ILE A 326 -1.65 -7.40 8.72
N LYS A 327 -2.19 -8.29 7.88
CA LYS A 327 -2.75 -9.56 8.36
C LYS A 327 -1.70 -10.40 9.08
N VAL A 328 -0.52 -10.57 8.49
CA VAL A 328 0.59 -11.31 9.12
C VAL A 328 1.01 -10.66 10.45
N PHE A 329 1.10 -9.32 10.49
CA PHE A 329 1.40 -8.62 11.75
C PHE A 329 0.30 -8.80 12.80
N GLY A 330 -0.97 -8.78 12.39
CA GLY A 330 -2.11 -9.04 13.27
C GLY A 330 -2.12 -10.46 13.83
N ASP A 331 -1.84 -11.46 12.99
CA ASP A 331 -1.73 -12.86 13.41
C ASP A 331 -0.56 -13.04 14.39
N ASN A 332 0.61 -12.49 14.08
CA ASN A 332 1.79 -12.53 14.97
C ASN A 332 1.51 -11.86 16.33
N LEU A 333 0.85 -10.69 16.33
CA LEU A 333 0.50 -10.00 17.57
C LEU A 333 -0.53 -10.80 18.38
N ARG A 334 -1.52 -11.40 17.72
CA ARG A 334 -2.49 -12.27 18.38
C ARG A 334 -1.80 -13.46 19.06
N ASP A 335 -0.86 -14.10 18.39
CA ASP A 335 -0.12 -15.22 18.97
C ASP A 335 0.72 -14.80 20.17
N LEU A 336 1.31 -13.61 20.15
CA LEU A 336 2.02 -13.04 21.30
C LEU A 336 1.07 -12.74 22.48
N LEU A 337 -0.10 -12.16 22.22
CA LEU A 337 -1.08 -11.82 23.25
C LEU A 337 -1.74 -13.06 23.89
N LEU A 338 -1.84 -14.15 23.13
CA LEU A 338 -2.44 -15.42 23.58
C LEU A 338 -1.41 -16.46 24.02
N ALA A 339 -0.13 -16.10 24.06
CA ALA A 339 0.92 -16.96 24.57
C ALA A 339 0.60 -17.37 26.02
N ALA A 340 0.81 -18.65 26.34
CA ALA A 340 0.51 -19.18 27.66
C ALA A 340 1.32 -18.42 28.73
N PRO A 341 0.67 -17.82 29.75
CA PRO A 341 1.39 -17.13 30.79
C PRO A 341 2.17 -18.12 31.65
N ALA A 342 3.43 -17.78 31.98
CA ALA A 342 4.27 -18.62 32.84
C ALA A 342 3.79 -18.71 34.30
N GLY A 343 2.82 -17.87 34.69
CA GLY A 343 2.21 -17.83 36.01
C GLY A 343 3.04 -17.07 37.05
N ALA A 344 2.66 -17.21 38.31
CA ALA A 344 3.25 -16.51 39.45
C ALA A 344 4.60 -17.15 39.87
N ARG A 345 5.66 -16.85 39.12
CA ARG A 345 7.03 -17.31 39.37
C ARG A 345 7.97 -16.12 39.46
N ALA A 346 9.04 -16.24 40.27
CA ALA A 346 10.11 -15.25 40.24
C ALA A 346 10.90 -15.38 38.93
N VAL A 347 11.05 -14.28 38.19
CA VAL A 347 11.63 -14.26 36.83
C VAL A 347 12.82 -13.33 36.79
N MET A 348 13.90 -13.80 36.17
CA MET A 348 15.01 -12.95 35.72
C MET A 348 14.85 -12.66 34.23
N GLY A 349 14.62 -11.41 33.87
CA GLY A 349 14.65 -10.92 32.50
C GLY A 349 16.08 -10.55 32.08
N LEU A 350 16.50 -11.06 30.93
CA LEU A 350 17.75 -10.71 30.27
C LEU A 350 17.42 -10.04 28.93
N ASP A 351 17.75 -8.75 28.81
CA ASP A 351 17.71 -8.00 27.56
C ASP A 351 19.11 -8.03 26.91
N PRO A 352 19.31 -8.84 25.86
CA PRO A 352 20.63 -9.04 25.27
C PRO A 352 21.21 -7.77 24.65
N GLY A 353 22.53 -7.63 24.78
CA GLY A 353 23.25 -6.55 24.12
C GLY A 353 24.73 -6.85 24.05
N ILE A 354 25.39 -6.32 23.02
CA ILE A 354 26.84 -6.46 22.81
C ILE A 354 27.54 -5.31 23.53
N ARG A 355 27.70 -4.16 22.87
CA ARG A 355 28.46 -3.02 23.37
C ARG A 355 27.91 -2.42 24.66
N THR A 356 26.58 -2.41 24.82
CA THR A 356 25.89 -1.85 26.00
C THR A 356 25.75 -2.86 27.14
N GLY A 357 26.24 -4.10 26.95
CA GLY A 357 26.00 -5.19 27.88
C GLY A 357 24.59 -5.77 27.81
N VAL A 358 24.38 -6.85 28.55
CA VAL A 358 23.09 -7.50 28.79
C VAL A 358 22.49 -6.88 30.04
N LYS A 359 21.28 -6.33 29.92
CA LYS A 359 20.56 -5.72 31.05
C LYS A 359 19.78 -6.81 31.75
N VAL A 360 19.77 -6.76 33.07
CA VAL A 360 19.22 -7.78 33.94
C VAL A 360 18.18 -7.11 34.83
N ALA A 361 16.99 -7.68 34.86
CA ALA A 361 15.93 -7.29 35.80
C ALA A 361 15.41 -8.54 36.50
N VAL A 362 15.20 -8.48 37.80
CA VAL A 362 14.58 -9.58 38.56
C VAL A 362 13.24 -9.10 39.09
N VAL A 363 12.19 -9.86 38.78
CA VAL A 363 10.84 -9.64 39.30
C VAL A 363 10.42 -10.80 40.19
N ASP A 364 9.69 -10.51 41.27
CA ASP A 364 9.13 -11.54 42.13
C ASP A 364 7.86 -12.19 41.51
N ALA A 365 7.25 -13.13 42.23
CA ALA A 365 6.06 -13.86 41.76
C ALA A 365 4.81 -12.96 41.55
N THR A 366 4.82 -11.72 42.03
CA THR A 366 3.76 -10.73 41.81
C THR A 366 4.03 -9.83 40.61
N GLY A 367 5.23 -9.91 40.03
CA GLY A 367 5.70 -9.03 38.95
C GLY A 367 6.42 -7.78 39.44
N LYS A 368 6.60 -7.60 40.75
CA LYS A 368 7.32 -6.45 41.31
C LYS A 368 8.81 -6.53 41.00
N LEU A 369 9.41 -5.45 40.50
CA LEU A 369 10.86 -5.33 40.34
C LEU A 369 11.55 -5.36 41.71
N VAL A 370 12.51 -6.27 41.88
CA VAL A 370 13.26 -6.46 43.13
C VAL A 370 14.77 -6.21 42.99
N ASP A 371 15.32 -6.29 41.78
CA ASP A 371 16.74 -6.02 41.53
C ASP A 371 17.02 -5.77 40.04
N THR A 372 18.13 -5.07 39.76
CA THR A 372 18.60 -4.79 38.40
C THR A 372 20.12 -4.88 38.33
N ALA A 373 20.66 -5.24 37.18
CA ALA A 373 22.09 -5.24 36.91
C ALA A 373 22.37 -5.02 35.42
N THR A 374 23.62 -4.67 35.10
CA THR A 374 24.13 -4.71 33.73
C THR A 374 25.41 -5.52 33.70
N VAL A 375 25.41 -6.62 32.96
CA VAL A 375 26.55 -7.53 32.82
C VAL A 375 27.12 -7.46 31.41
N TYR A 376 28.42 -7.76 31.25
CA TYR A 376 29.12 -7.59 29.98
C TYR A 376 29.81 -8.88 29.49
N PRO A 377 29.03 -9.97 29.29
CA PRO A 377 29.56 -11.27 28.90
C PRO A 377 30.15 -11.29 27.48
N HIS A 378 29.69 -10.37 26.62
CA HIS A 378 30.00 -10.34 25.20
C HIS A 378 31.04 -9.26 24.87
N GLU A 379 31.39 -9.14 23.59
CA GLU A 379 32.26 -8.06 23.13
C GLU A 379 31.73 -6.67 23.51
N PRO A 380 32.61 -5.70 23.80
CA PRO A 380 34.07 -5.79 23.78
C PRO A 380 34.71 -6.33 25.06
N ARG A 381 33.97 -6.39 26.19
CA ARG A 381 34.55 -6.73 27.49
C ARG A 381 34.82 -8.22 27.68
N ARG A 382 33.96 -9.08 27.11
CA ARG A 382 34.05 -10.55 27.19
C ARG A 382 34.16 -11.06 28.64
N ASP A 383 33.48 -10.41 29.59
CA ASP A 383 33.49 -10.78 31.00
C ASP A 383 32.43 -11.86 31.29
N TRP A 384 32.67 -13.06 30.75
CA TRP A 384 31.75 -14.19 30.84
C TRP A 384 31.59 -14.69 32.28
N GLU A 385 32.71 -14.88 32.98
CA GLU A 385 32.72 -15.39 34.36
C GLU A 385 32.12 -14.41 35.35
N GLY A 386 32.43 -13.11 35.23
CA GLY A 386 31.84 -12.06 36.07
C GLY A 386 30.32 -11.94 35.87
N ALA A 387 29.86 -12.09 34.63
CA ALA A 387 28.44 -12.17 34.32
C ALA A 387 27.79 -13.39 35.00
N LEU A 388 28.35 -14.60 34.85
CA LEU A 388 27.81 -15.81 35.47
C LEU A 388 27.75 -15.71 37.00
N ALA A 389 28.80 -15.17 37.64
CA ALA A 389 28.82 -14.96 39.08
C ALA A 389 27.72 -14.00 39.55
N THR A 390 27.55 -12.87 38.84
CA THR A 390 26.52 -11.88 39.14
C THR A 390 25.12 -12.48 38.99
N LEU A 391 24.85 -13.18 37.89
CA LEU A 391 23.56 -13.81 37.63
C LEU A 391 23.25 -14.93 38.63
N ALA A 392 24.24 -15.73 39.03
CA ALA A 392 24.07 -16.76 40.05
C ALA A 392 23.67 -16.17 41.40
N SER A 393 24.34 -15.09 41.83
CA SER A 393 23.99 -14.40 43.09
C SER A 393 22.56 -13.86 43.08
N LEU A 394 22.12 -13.29 41.95
CA LEU A 394 20.74 -12.82 41.79
C LEU A 394 19.72 -13.97 41.81
N CYS A 395 20.05 -15.10 41.18
CA CYS A 395 19.19 -16.28 41.20
C CYS A 395 18.99 -16.83 42.62
N GLU A 396 20.06 -16.93 43.40
CA GLU A 396 20.04 -17.40 44.79
C GLU A 396 19.29 -16.43 45.70
N ARG A 397 19.60 -15.13 45.62
CA ARG A 397 19.03 -14.09 46.48
C ARG A 397 17.51 -13.99 46.34
N HIS A 398 17.01 -14.06 45.12
CA HIS A 398 15.60 -13.81 44.80
C HIS A 398 14.80 -15.09 44.52
N GLY A 399 15.44 -16.26 44.59
CA GLY A 399 14.80 -17.54 44.33
C GLY A 399 14.21 -17.64 42.93
N VAL A 400 14.96 -17.18 41.92
CA VAL A 400 14.56 -17.18 40.51
C VAL A 400 14.19 -18.60 40.06
N GLN A 401 13.07 -18.70 39.35
CA GLN A 401 12.54 -19.97 38.82
C GLN A 401 12.54 -20.00 37.29
N LEU A 402 12.52 -18.82 36.66
CA LEU A 402 12.48 -18.67 35.21
C LEU A 402 13.46 -17.60 34.76
N ILE A 403 14.18 -17.85 33.68
CA ILE A 403 15.01 -16.87 32.98
C ILE A 403 14.36 -16.57 31.64
N ALA A 404 13.88 -15.35 31.45
CA ALA A 404 13.31 -14.87 30.20
C ALA A 404 14.39 -14.11 29.40
N ILE A 405 14.62 -14.49 28.15
CA ILE A 405 15.71 -13.95 27.31
C ILE A 405 15.11 -13.29 26.08
N GLY A 406 15.35 -11.99 25.89
CA GLY A 406 14.93 -11.27 24.68
C GLY A 406 15.50 -11.90 23.41
N ASN A 407 14.76 -11.88 22.31
CA ASN A 407 15.15 -12.53 21.05
C ASN A 407 15.92 -11.62 20.07
N GLY A 408 16.44 -10.48 20.52
CA GLY A 408 17.19 -9.53 19.69
C GLY A 408 18.67 -9.81 19.55
N THR A 409 19.44 -8.72 19.49
CA THR A 409 20.87 -8.75 19.18
C THR A 409 21.65 -9.44 20.29
N ALA A 410 22.44 -10.45 19.94
CA ALA A 410 23.18 -11.32 20.87
C ALA A 410 22.31 -12.22 21.78
N SER A 411 21.06 -12.47 21.40
CA SER A 411 20.16 -13.40 22.09
C SER A 411 20.72 -14.83 22.12
N ARG A 412 21.29 -15.32 21.02
CA ARG A 412 21.90 -16.66 20.93
C ARG A 412 23.06 -16.83 21.91
N GLU A 413 23.92 -15.83 22.01
CA GLU A 413 25.06 -15.82 22.93
C GLU A 413 24.58 -15.73 24.39
N THR A 414 23.55 -14.93 24.67
CA THR A 414 22.94 -14.81 26.00
C THR A 414 22.18 -16.09 26.40
N ASP A 415 21.58 -16.79 25.45
CA ASP A 415 20.93 -18.09 25.66
C ASP A 415 21.93 -19.18 26.09
N ARG A 416 23.16 -19.12 25.58
CA ARG A 416 24.27 -19.98 26.01
C ARG A 416 24.72 -19.63 27.43
N LEU A 417 24.82 -18.34 27.75
CA LEU A 417 25.15 -17.86 29.09
C LEU A 417 24.14 -18.37 30.13
N ALA A 418 22.83 -18.25 29.83
CA ALA A 418 21.77 -18.74 30.71
C ALA A 418 21.79 -20.28 30.85
N ALA A 419 22.08 -21.01 29.78
CA ALA A 419 22.20 -22.47 29.85
C ALA A 419 23.36 -22.91 30.76
N GLU A 420 24.51 -22.26 30.64
CA GLU A 420 25.67 -22.54 31.49
C GLU A 420 25.41 -22.17 32.96
N LEU A 421 24.76 -21.03 33.21
CA LEU A 421 24.32 -20.62 34.54
C LEU A 421 23.47 -21.70 35.21
N ILE A 422 22.46 -22.22 34.50
CA ILE A 422 21.58 -23.28 35.01
C ILE A 422 22.37 -24.55 35.34
N GLN A 423 23.35 -24.93 34.51
CA GLN A 423 24.21 -26.08 34.78
C GLN A 423 25.07 -25.88 36.03
N ARG A 424 25.66 -24.69 36.22
CA ARG A 424 26.48 -24.38 37.41
C ARG A 424 25.67 -24.42 38.69
N ILE A 425 24.47 -23.84 38.68
CA ILE A 425 23.56 -23.85 39.85
C ILE A 425 23.15 -25.29 40.20
N LYS A 426 22.85 -26.13 39.20
CA LYS A 426 22.54 -27.56 39.42
C LYS A 426 23.73 -28.31 40.04
N GLY A 427 24.92 -28.17 39.46
CA GLY A 427 26.13 -28.85 39.94
C GLY A 427 26.53 -28.43 41.37
N ALA A 428 26.31 -27.17 41.74
CA ALA A 428 26.55 -26.69 43.11
C ALA A 428 25.51 -27.24 44.11
N GLY A 429 24.25 -27.37 43.71
CA GLY A 429 23.17 -27.94 44.53
C GLY A 429 23.37 -29.43 44.84
N ASP A 430 23.84 -30.21 43.86
CA ASP A 430 24.13 -31.64 44.02
C ASP A 430 25.30 -31.89 45.00
N ALA A 431 26.29 -30.99 45.03
CA ALA A 431 27.45 -31.09 45.92
C ALA A 431 27.14 -30.69 47.38
N ALA A 432 26.10 -29.89 47.61
CA ALA A 432 25.77 -29.33 48.94
C ALA A 432 24.71 -30.14 49.72
N GLY A 433 24.21 -31.26 49.18
CA GLY A 433 23.18 -32.07 49.84
C GLY A 433 21.86 -31.34 50.10
N ALA A 434 21.64 -30.20 49.43
CA ALA A 434 20.49 -29.34 49.63
C ALA A 434 19.25 -29.93 48.94
N THR A 435 18.28 -30.35 49.75
CA THR A 435 16.93 -30.72 49.32
C THR A 435 16.32 -29.62 48.44
N ALA A 436 15.95 -29.99 47.21
CA ALA A 436 15.33 -29.18 46.16
C ALA A 436 16.21 -28.06 45.57
N ALA A 437 17.22 -28.43 44.79
CA ALA A 437 17.71 -27.55 43.72
C ALA A 437 16.51 -27.18 42.83
N ARG A 438 16.00 -25.95 43.00
CA ARG A 438 14.84 -25.45 42.24
C ARG A 438 15.19 -25.54 40.75
N ALA A 439 14.36 -26.24 39.98
CA ALA A 439 14.56 -26.36 38.56
C ALA A 439 14.34 -24.99 37.90
N ILE A 440 15.43 -24.26 37.66
CA ILE A 440 15.40 -23.04 36.86
C ILE A 440 15.19 -23.44 35.41
N GLU A 441 14.17 -22.86 34.79
CA GLU A 441 13.88 -22.99 33.38
C GLU A 441 14.35 -21.72 32.64
N LYS A 442 14.71 -21.85 31.37
CA LYS A 442 14.97 -20.70 30.49
C LYS A 442 14.00 -20.71 29.32
N VAL A 443 13.58 -19.53 28.90
CA VAL A 443 12.69 -19.32 27.76
C VAL A 443 13.12 -18.10 26.97
N VAL A 444 13.06 -18.20 25.65
CA VAL A 444 13.26 -17.05 24.75
C VAL A 444 11.92 -16.35 24.56
N VAL A 445 11.90 -15.03 24.72
CA VAL A 445 10.70 -14.19 24.61
C VAL A 445 10.90 -13.13 23.51
N SER A 446 9.80 -12.67 22.94
CA SER A 446 9.84 -11.54 22.01
C SER A 446 10.22 -10.27 22.75
N GLU A 447 11.18 -9.51 22.22
CA GLU A 447 11.49 -8.16 22.72
C GLU A 447 10.67 -7.06 22.02
N ALA A 448 9.72 -7.43 21.17
CA ALA A 448 8.90 -6.49 20.43
C ALA A 448 8.16 -5.55 21.40
N GLY A 449 8.41 -4.25 21.27
CA GLY A 449 7.81 -3.21 22.11
C GLY A 449 8.56 -2.91 23.41
N ALA A 450 9.56 -3.69 23.81
CA ALA A 450 10.30 -3.46 25.07
C ALA A 450 11.02 -2.09 25.08
N SER A 451 11.68 -1.74 23.97
CA SER A 451 12.36 -0.43 23.82
C SER A 451 11.40 0.75 23.69
N VAL A 452 10.20 0.53 23.13
CA VAL A 452 9.14 1.54 23.06
C VAL A 452 8.57 1.79 24.46
N TYR A 453 8.32 0.71 25.21
CA TYR A 453 7.90 0.80 26.60
C TYR A 453 8.95 1.52 27.45
N SER A 454 10.22 1.14 27.38
CA SER A 454 11.27 1.73 28.23
C SER A 454 11.45 3.24 28.00
N ALA A 455 11.22 3.73 26.78
CA ALA A 455 11.26 5.15 26.44
C ALA A 455 9.93 5.89 26.69
N SER A 456 8.89 5.21 27.18
CA SER A 456 7.57 5.80 27.38
C SER A 456 7.47 6.57 28.70
N GLU A 457 6.59 7.56 28.71
CA GLU A 457 6.21 8.28 29.93
C GLU A 457 5.65 7.32 30.99
N TYR A 458 4.87 6.32 30.57
CA TYR A 458 4.30 5.32 31.46
C TYR A 458 5.37 4.53 32.22
N ALA A 459 6.41 4.03 31.53
CA ALA A 459 7.50 3.32 32.19
C ALA A 459 8.29 4.22 33.15
N SER A 460 8.48 5.49 32.78
CA SER A 460 9.14 6.49 33.66
C SER A 460 8.35 6.73 34.95
N GLN A 461 7.02 6.64 34.90
CA GLN A 461 6.14 6.74 36.06
C GLN A 461 6.10 5.43 36.88
N GLU A 462 6.13 4.28 36.21
CA GLU A 462 6.07 2.95 36.83
C GLU A 462 7.36 2.61 37.58
N LEU A 463 8.53 2.93 37.01
CA LEU A 463 9.85 2.56 37.52
C LEU A 463 10.79 3.79 37.64
N PRO A 464 10.47 4.78 38.48
CA PRO A 464 11.30 5.96 38.62
C PRO A 464 12.68 5.61 39.19
N GLY A 465 13.74 6.10 38.54
CA GLY A 465 15.13 5.90 38.97
C GLY A 465 15.78 4.59 38.48
N VAL A 466 15.09 3.80 37.66
CA VAL A 466 15.68 2.74 36.84
C VAL A 466 16.08 3.34 35.49
N ASP A 467 17.31 3.11 35.06
CA ASP A 467 17.87 3.59 33.78
C ASP A 467 17.25 2.92 32.54
#